data_AF-A0A9X3L7G6-F1
#
_entry.id   AF-A0A9X3L7G6-F1
#
_cell.length_a   1.000
_cell.length_b   1.000
_cell.length_c   1.000
_cell.angle_alpha   90.00
_cell.angle_beta   90.00
_cell.angle_gamma   90.00
#
_symmetry.space_group_name_H-M   'P 1'
#
loop_
_entity.id
_entity.type
_entity.pdbx_description
1 polymer ?
#
loop_
_entity_poly.entity_id
_entity_poly.type
_entity_poly.pdbx_seq_one_letter_code
_entity_poly.pdbx_strand_id
1 'polypeptide(L)' 'MDHYSAIASKSDTFNYRIVRQFALVTVFWGIVGMTVGVFLAAQLIWPQLNFDTAWLSYGRLRPLHTNAVI' A
#
# COMPACT_ATOMS: atom_id res chain seq x y z
N MET A 1 57.37 -3.43 6.81
CA MET A 1 56.47 -3.30 5.65
C MET A 1 55.14 -4.00 5.98
N ASP A 2 54.40 -3.51 6.99
CA ASP A 2 53.26 -4.29 7.54
C ASP A 2 52.17 -3.40 8.20
N HIS A 3 52.16 -2.09 7.94
CA HIS A 3 51.17 -1.14 8.48
C HIS A 3 49.85 -1.03 7.69
N TYR A 4 49.53 -1.99 6.80
CA TYR A 4 48.35 -1.95 5.93
C TYR A 4 47.20 -2.86 6.39
N SER A 5 47.19 -3.32 7.65
CA SER A 5 46.15 -4.20 8.17
C SER A 5 45.06 -3.42 8.91
N ALA A 6 43.84 -3.56 8.39
CA ALA A 6 42.54 -3.24 9.00
C ALA A 6 42.09 -1.76 9.03
N ILE A 7 41.76 -1.22 7.85
CA ILE A 7 40.60 -0.34 7.70
C ILE A 7 39.50 -1.14 7.00
N ALA A 8 39.02 -2.20 7.63
CA ALA A 8 37.76 -2.82 7.20
C ALA A 8 36.65 -1.85 7.60
N SER A 9 36.23 -0.98 6.67
CA SER A 9 35.12 -0.06 6.91
C SER A 9 33.87 -0.88 7.19
N LYS A 10 33.24 -0.65 8.34
CA LYS A 10 31.95 -1.22 8.73
C LYS A 10 30.85 -0.59 7.85
N SER A 11 30.85 -0.87 6.54
CA SER A 11 29.99 -0.18 5.58
C SER A 11 29.58 -1.02 4.36
N ASP A 12 29.52 -2.35 4.47
CA ASP A 12 28.91 -3.23 3.45
C ASP A 12 27.59 -3.86 3.94
N THR A 13 26.79 -3.13 4.72
CA THR A 13 25.46 -3.60 5.15
C THR A 13 24.39 -2.60 4.73
N PHE A 14 23.49 -3.04 3.84
CA PHE A 14 22.37 -2.22 3.38
C PHE A 14 21.39 -1.91 4.52
N ASN A 15 20.87 -0.69 4.54
CA ASN A 15 19.85 -0.29 5.51
C ASN A 15 18.46 -0.76 5.06
N TYR A 16 18.02 -1.90 5.60
CA TYR A 16 16.71 -2.49 5.30
C TYR A 16 15.54 -1.94 6.11
N ARG A 17 15.78 -1.01 7.05
CA ARG A 17 14.72 -0.53 7.95
C ARG A 17 13.57 0.10 7.17
N ILE A 18 13.90 0.97 6.22
CA ILE A 18 12.94 1.68 5.37
C ILE A 18 12.26 0.70 4.41
N VAL A 19 13.03 -0.19 3.77
CA VAL A 19 12.50 -1.21 2.84
C VAL A 19 11.45 -2.08 3.52
N ARG A 20 11.72 -2.54 4.75
CA ARG A 20 10.77 -3.36 5.51
C ARG A 20 9.51 -2.58 5.88
N GLN A 21 9.64 -1.30 6.27
CA GLN A 21 8.49 -0.46 6.60
C GLN A 21 7.60 -0.22 5.38
N PHE A 22 8.20 0.15 4.23
CA PHE A 22 7.45 0.32 2.99
C PHE A 22 6.80 -0.98 2.53
N ALA A 23 7.51 -2.11 2.58
CA ALA A 23 6.92 -3.41 2.20
C ALA A 23 5.66 -3.74 3.03
N LEU A 24 5.68 -3.49 4.34
CA LEU A 24 4.51 -3.70 5.20
C LEU A 24 3.35 -2.76 4.84
N VAL A 25 3.65 -1.48 4.62
CA VAL A 25 2.65 -0.46 4.25
C VAL A 25 2.07 -0.75 2.86
N THR A 26 2.88 -1.23 1.91
CA THR A 26 2.43 -1.65 0.57
C THR A 26 1.47 -2.82 0.64
N VAL A 27 1.76 -3.86 1.43
CA VAL A 27 0.84 -5.00 1.60
C VAL A 27 -0.48 -4.54 2.24
N PHE A 28 -0.40 -3.67 3.25
CA PHE A 28 -1.58 -3.10 3.90
C PHE A 28 -2.47 -2.34 2.91
N TRP A 29 -1.91 -1.38 2.17
CA TRP A 29 -2.67 -0.62 1.17
C TRP A 29 -3.14 -1.47 0.00
N GLY A 30 -2.36 -2.48 -0.42
CA GLY A 30 -2.78 -3.43 -1.44
C GLY A 30 -4.05 -4.18 -1.03
N ILE A 31 -4.15 -4.63 0.22
CA ILE A 31 -5.36 -5.29 0.75
C ILE A 31 -6.54 -4.30 0.80
N VAL A 32 -6.32 -3.09 1.33
CA VAL A 32 -7.36 -2.05 1.43
C VAL A 32 -7.89 -1.68 0.03
N GLY A 33 -7.00 -1.36 -0.90
CA GLY A 33 -7.34 -0.98 -2.27
C GLY A 33 -8.12 -2.06 -3.00
N MET A 34 -7.67 -3.32 -2.95
CA MET A 34 -8.35 -4.44 -3.60
C MET A 34 -9.71 -4.74 -2.98
N THR A 35 -9.84 -4.64 -1.64
CA THR A 35 -11.12 -4.84 -0.95
C THR A 35 -12.15 -3.79 -1.36
N VAL A 36 -11.74 -2.51 -1.43
CA VAL A 36 -12.61 -1.42 -1.91
C VAL A 36 -12.97 -1.63 -3.39
N GLY A 37 -12.06 -2.14 -4.20
CA GLY A 37 -12.33 -2.48 -5.60
C GLY A 37 -13.41 -3.54 -5.75
N VAL A 38 -13.36 -4.61 -4.95
CA VAL A 38 -14.41 -5.65 -4.90
C VAL A 38 -15.74 -5.07 -4.43
N PHE A 39 -15.72 -4.19 -3.43
CA PHE A 39 -16.93 -3.51 -2.95
C PHE A 39 -17.57 -2.63 -4.04
N LEU A 40 -16.77 -1.84 -4.76
CA LEU A 40 -17.23 -1.05 -5.91
C LEU A 40 -17.78 -1.93 -7.03
N ALA A 41 -17.15 -3.07 -7.32
CA ALA A 41 -17.65 -4.03 -8.30
C ALA A 41 -19.01 -4.61 -7.87
N ALA A 42 -19.20 -4.89 -6.58
CA ALA A 42 -20.48 -5.34 -6.06
C ALA A 42 -21.58 -4.27 -6.18
N GLN A 43 -21.25 -2.99 -6.03
CA GLN A 43 -22.21 -1.89 -6.24
C GLN A 43 -22.72 -1.78 -7.68
N LEU A 44 -21.95 -2.24 -8.67
CA LEU A 44 -22.39 -2.29 -10.07
C LEU A 44 -23.44 -3.37 -10.33
N ILE A 45 -23.38 -4.49 -9.59
CA ILE A 45 -24.33 -5.60 -9.69
C ILE A 45 -25.56 -5.35 -8.80
N TRP A 46 -25.33 -4.85 -7.58
CA TRP A 46 -26.37 -4.57 -6.59
C TRP A 46 -26.32 -3.09 -6.16
N PRO A 47 -27.06 -2.20 -6.85
CA PRO A 47 -27.09 -0.77 -6.56
C PRO A 47 -27.53 -0.44 -5.12
N GLN A 48 -28.25 -1.34 -4.46
CA GLN A 48 -28.70 -1.21 -3.07
C GLN A 48 -27.52 -1.12 -2.08
N LEU A 49 -26.33 -1.60 -2.45
CA LEU A 49 -25.11 -1.49 -1.65
C LEU A 49 -24.52 -0.07 -1.59
N ASN A 50 -25.15 0.92 -2.23
CA ASN A 50 -24.88 2.34 -1.98
C ASN A 50 -25.52 2.83 -0.67
N PHE A 51 -26.44 2.05 -0.08
CA PHE A 51 -27.16 2.32 1.18
C PHE A 51 -27.87 3.68 1.23
N ASP A 52 -28.15 4.31 0.07
CA ASP A 52 -28.66 5.69 -0.05
C ASP A 52 -27.83 6.73 0.73
N THR A 53 -26.58 6.43 1.04
CA THR A 53 -25.68 7.32 1.79
C THR A 53 -24.70 8.03 0.86
N ALA A 54 -24.47 9.32 1.13
CA ALA A 54 -23.62 10.14 0.26
C ALA A 54 -22.15 9.69 0.25
N TRP A 55 -21.64 9.07 1.33
CA TRP A 55 -20.23 8.66 1.46
C TRP A 55 -19.94 7.27 0.88
N LEU A 56 -20.92 6.35 0.82
CA LEU A 56 -20.76 5.04 0.18
C LEU A 56 -21.23 5.03 -1.28
N SER A 57 -21.55 6.18 -1.87
CA SER A 57 -21.91 6.24 -3.28
C SER A 57 -20.72 5.86 -4.18
N TYR A 58 -20.98 5.02 -5.19
CA TYR A 58 -20.02 4.60 -6.22
C TYR A 58 -19.18 5.76 -6.79
N GLY A 59 -19.81 6.92 -7.02
CA GLY A 59 -19.14 8.11 -7.55
C GLY A 59 -18.05 8.70 -6.65
N ARG A 60 -18.18 8.54 -5.32
CA ARG A 60 -17.20 9.06 -4.34
C ARG A 60 -16.20 8.00 -3.90
N LEU A 61 -16.59 6.73 -3.89
CA LEU A 61 -15.70 5.63 -3.53
C LEU A 61 -14.68 5.29 -4.63
N ARG A 62 -14.97 5.58 -5.91
CA ARG A 62 -14.00 5.36 -7.01
C ARG A 62 -12.68 6.13 -6.84
N PRO A 63 -12.68 7.46 -6.61
CA PRO A 63 -11.46 8.19 -6.31
C PRO A 63 -10.70 7.63 -5.10
N LEU A 64 -11.42 7.17 -4.07
CA LEU A 64 -10.82 6.54 -2.90
C LEU A 64 -10.11 5.22 -3.27
N HIS A 65 -10.74 4.36 -4.07
CA HIS A 65 -10.13 3.11 -4.52
C HIS A 65 -8.86 3.34 -5.33
N THR A 66 -8.89 4.24 -6.31
CA THR A 66 -7.72 4.53 -7.15
C THR A 66 -6.58 5.13 -6.33
N ASN A 67 -6.86 6.06 -5.41
CA ASN A 67 -5.83 6.64 -4.53
C ASN A 67 -5.29 5.67 -3.47
N ALA A 68 -6.06 4.64 -3.10
CA ALA A 68 -5.61 3.61 -2.17
C ALA A 68 -4.77 2.53 -2.85
N VAL A 69 -4.94 2.34 -4.17
CA VAL A 69 -4.20 1.37 -4.99
C VAL A 69 -2.90 1.93 -5.56
N ILE A 70 -2.89 3.21 -5.95
CA ILE A 70 -1.75 3.91 -6.57
C ILE A 70 -0.94 4.65 -5.51
#